data_AF-A0A7V3MG00-F1
#
_entry.id   AF-A0A7V3MG00-F1
#
_cell.length_a   1.000
_cell.length_b   1.000
_cell.length_c   1.000
_cell.angle_alpha   90.00
_cell.angle_beta   90.00
_cell.angle_gamma   90.00
#
_symmetry.space_group_name_H-M   'P 1'
#
loop_
_entity.id
_entity.type
_entity.pdbx_description
1 polymer ?
#
loop_
_entity_poly.entity_id
_entity_poly.type
_entity_poly.pdbx_seq_one_letter_code
_entity_poly.pdbx_strand_id
1 'polypeptide(L)'
;NKKVAKSEMAHSHRNLALAHLMKSFGNFDNDVREVVQVYFKHCAVEMNTQMLSRAMLFLANQGTDPVTGITYLTPRQTQRINAVMLTCGHYDASGEFAYQVGLPGKSGVGGGIVAVVPKQMGITVWSPGLDPQGNSLVGTKALELFVAKTGISIL
;
A
#
# COMPACT_ATOMS: atom_id res chain seq x y z
N ASN A 1 -16.35 -0.86 3.14
CA ASN A 1 -16.93 -1.98 3.91
C ASN A 1 -17.23 -1.68 5.39
N LYS A 2 -18.50 -1.52 5.81
CA LYS A 2 -18.84 -1.37 7.25
C LYS A 2 -18.68 -2.67 8.05
N LYS A 3 -18.82 -3.84 7.41
CA LYS A 3 -18.72 -5.16 8.04
C LYS A 3 -17.26 -5.46 8.41
N VAL A 4 -16.32 -5.24 7.49
CA VAL A 4 -14.87 -5.41 7.74
C VAL A 4 -14.40 -4.48 8.86
N ALA A 5 -14.71 -3.18 8.80
CA ALA A 5 -14.31 -2.24 9.86
C ALA A 5 -14.83 -2.64 11.25
N LYS A 6 -16.08 -3.14 11.34
CA LYS A 6 -16.63 -3.67 12.61
C LYS A 6 -15.89 -4.93 13.07
N SER A 7 -15.57 -5.82 12.13
CA SER A 7 -14.83 -7.06 12.40
C SER A 7 -13.42 -6.75 12.92
N GLU A 8 -12.69 -5.86 12.27
CA GLU A 8 -11.33 -5.46 12.70
C GLU A 8 -11.36 -4.80 14.08
N MET A 9 -12.36 -3.95 14.34
CA MET A 9 -12.53 -3.32 15.66
C MET A 9 -12.80 -4.35 16.77
N ALA A 10 -13.56 -5.41 16.47
CA ALA A 10 -13.84 -6.48 17.43
C ALA A 10 -12.59 -7.32 17.79
N HIS A 11 -11.57 -7.33 16.93
CA HIS A 11 -10.32 -8.07 17.12
C HIS A 11 -9.09 -7.16 17.25
N SER A 12 -9.29 -5.95 17.78
CA SER A 12 -8.34 -4.84 17.70
C SER A 12 -7.20 -4.83 18.73
N HIS A 13 -7.07 -5.87 19.56
CA HIS A 13 -6.17 -5.90 20.73
C HIS A 13 -4.73 -5.47 20.40
N ARG A 14 -4.14 -6.01 19.32
CA ARG A 14 -2.76 -5.68 18.92
C ARG A 14 -2.62 -4.21 18.50
N ASN A 15 -3.58 -3.69 17.74
CA ASN A 15 -3.55 -2.31 17.26
C ASN A 15 -3.79 -1.30 18.40
N LEU A 16 -4.67 -1.63 19.35
CA LEU A 16 -4.85 -0.82 20.56
C LEU A 16 -3.58 -0.77 21.40
N ALA A 17 -2.90 -1.91 21.60
CA ALA A 17 -1.64 -1.95 22.34
C ALA A 17 -0.55 -1.08 21.67
N LEU A 18 -0.40 -1.20 20.34
CA LEU A 18 0.55 -0.37 19.58
C LEU A 18 0.20 1.12 19.66
N ALA A 19 -1.09 1.47 19.56
CA ALA A 19 -1.53 2.86 19.64
C ALA A 19 -1.31 3.45 21.05
N HIS A 20 -1.54 2.69 22.12
CA HIS A 20 -1.18 3.12 23.48
C HIS A 20 0.32 3.33 23.65
N LEU A 21 1.15 2.42 23.10
CA LEU A 21 2.60 2.56 23.12
C LEU A 21 3.04 3.85 22.41
N MET A 22 2.54 4.10 21.20
CA MET A 22 2.82 5.33 20.45
C MET A 22 2.36 6.58 21.21
N LYS A 23 1.19 6.54 21.86
CA LYS A 23 0.71 7.64 22.70
C LYS A 23 1.63 7.90 23.89
N SER A 24 2.17 6.85 24.52
CA SER A 24 3.12 7.00 25.64
C SER A 24 4.42 7.70 25.25
N PHE A 25 4.80 7.65 23.96
CA PHE A 25 5.93 8.39 23.40
C PHE A 25 5.57 9.79 22.90
N GLY A 26 4.31 10.24 23.04
CA GLY A 26 3.87 11.55 22.59
C GLY A 26 3.71 11.67 21.07
N ASN A 27 3.53 10.55 20.35
CA ASN A 27 3.34 10.60 18.89
C ASN A 27 1.99 11.21 18.47
N PHE A 28 0.98 11.19 19.35
CA PHE A 28 -0.33 11.83 19.15
C PHE A 28 -1.09 11.98 20.47
N ASP A 29 -2.00 12.95 20.54
CA ASP A 29 -2.76 13.28 21.76
C ASP A 29 -4.23 12.83 21.74
N ASN A 30 -4.74 12.45 20.57
CA ASN A 30 -6.12 11.97 20.37
C ASN A 30 -6.46 10.72 21.21
N ASP A 31 -7.75 10.45 21.41
CA ASP A 31 -8.19 9.21 22.04
C ASP A 31 -7.73 7.98 21.23
N VAL A 32 -7.16 6.99 21.93
CA VAL A 32 -6.56 5.81 21.29
C VAL A 32 -7.60 4.98 20.55
N ARG A 33 -8.81 4.84 21.12
CA ARG A 33 -9.88 4.05 20.52
C ARG A 33 -10.42 4.72 19.26
N GLU A 34 -10.54 6.05 19.27
CA GLU A 34 -10.93 6.83 18.09
C GLU A 34 -9.90 6.72 16.96
N VAL A 35 -8.60 6.85 17.26
CA VAL A 35 -7.51 6.68 16.28
C VAL A 35 -7.57 5.30 15.62
N VAL A 36 -7.67 4.24 16.43
CA VAL A 36 -7.75 2.87 15.92
C VAL A 36 -9.05 2.64 15.13
N GLN A 37 -10.17 3.24 15.54
CA GLN A 37 -11.42 3.15 14.78
C GLN A 37 -11.31 3.82 13.40
N VAL A 38 -10.65 4.98 13.32
CA VAL A 38 -10.40 5.67 12.04
C VAL A 38 -9.47 4.84 11.17
N TYR A 39 -8.39 4.27 11.74
CA TYR A 39 -7.49 3.37 11.03
C TYR A 39 -8.24 2.19 10.37
N PHE A 40 -9.14 1.51 11.08
CA PHE A 40 -9.94 0.42 10.48
C PHE A 40 -10.94 0.89 9.44
N LYS A 41 -11.47 2.11 9.54
CA LYS A 41 -12.30 2.68 8.47
C LYS A 41 -11.47 2.87 7.18
N HIS A 42 -10.20 3.25 7.29
CA HIS A 42 -9.30 3.33 6.14
C HIS A 42 -8.96 1.94 5.57
N CYS A 43 -8.64 0.96 6.42
CA CYS A 43 -8.37 -0.42 5.99
C CYS A 43 -9.57 -1.08 5.30
N ALA A 44 -10.79 -0.67 5.64
CA ALA A 44 -12.01 -1.23 5.10
C ALA A 44 -12.53 -0.54 3.82
N VAL A 45 -11.78 0.40 3.23
CA VAL A 45 -12.10 0.96 1.91
C VAL A 45 -11.98 -0.14 0.85
N GLU A 46 -12.96 -0.24 -0.05
CA GLU A 46 -13.00 -1.27 -1.09
C GLU A 46 -12.87 -0.64 -2.46
N MET A 47 -12.02 -1.22 -3.29
CA MET A 47 -11.75 -0.80 -4.66
C MET A 47 -11.48 -2.04 -5.50
N ASN A 48 -11.88 -2.03 -6.77
CA ASN A 48 -11.38 -3.02 -7.72
C ASN A 48 -9.97 -2.62 -8.21
N THR A 49 -9.30 -3.51 -8.96
CA THR A 49 -7.92 -3.28 -9.43
C THR A 49 -7.81 -2.04 -10.32
N GLN A 50 -8.80 -1.77 -11.16
CA GLN A 50 -8.84 -0.58 -12.02
C GLN A 50 -8.90 0.71 -11.19
N MET A 51 -9.78 0.76 -10.19
CA MET A 51 -9.93 1.89 -9.28
C MET A 51 -8.63 2.13 -8.51
N LEU A 52 -8.01 1.08 -7.97
CA LEU A 52 -6.78 1.22 -7.18
C LEU A 52 -5.59 1.66 -8.04
N SER A 53 -5.43 1.11 -9.25
CA SER A 53 -4.41 1.58 -10.20
C SER A 53 -4.60 3.05 -10.55
N ARG A 54 -5.86 3.47 -10.79
CA ARG A 54 -6.19 4.86 -11.10
C ARG A 54 -5.91 5.79 -9.92
N ALA A 55 -6.21 5.36 -8.70
CA ALA A 55 -6.00 6.14 -7.49
C ALA A 55 -4.52 6.34 -7.16
N MET A 56 -3.63 5.45 -7.58
CA MET A 56 -2.19 5.58 -7.36
C MET A 56 -1.43 6.24 -8.53
N LEU A 57 -2.11 6.55 -9.63
CA LEU A 57 -1.48 7.07 -10.85
C LEU A 57 -0.72 8.39 -10.63
N PHE A 58 -1.19 9.24 -9.72
CA PHE A 58 -0.50 10.50 -9.38
C PHE A 58 0.93 10.25 -8.83
N LEU A 59 1.20 9.09 -8.21
CA LEU A 59 2.52 8.74 -7.70
C LEU A 59 3.52 8.42 -8.83
N ALA A 60 3.03 7.92 -9.96
CA ALA A 60 3.84 7.77 -11.17
C ALA A 60 4.16 9.14 -11.80
N ASN A 61 3.27 10.11 -11.62
CA ASN A 61 3.33 11.41 -12.26
C ASN A 61 3.69 12.55 -11.28
N GLN A 62 4.70 12.31 -10.44
CA GLN A 62 5.31 13.32 -9.55
C GLN A 62 4.36 14.03 -8.58
N GLY A 63 3.21 13.43 -8.28
CA GLY A 63 2.23 13.97 -7.34
C GLY A 63 1.00 14.58 -8.00
N THR A 64 1.00 14.69 -9.34
CA THR A 64 -0.10 15.25 -10.13
C THR A 64 -0.87 14.15 -10.81
N ASP A 65 -2.18 14.13 -10.66
CA ASP A 65 -3.05 13.25 -11.41
C ASP A 65 -3.10 13.69 -12.90
N PRO A 66 -2.60 12.87 -13.84
CA PRO A 66 -2.51 13.27 -15.24
C PRO A 66 -3.88 13.35 -15.94
N VAL A 67 -4.94 12.77 -15.37
CA VAL A 67 -6.28 12.79 -15.98
C VAL A 67 -7.08 14.01 -15.54
N THR A 68 -6.95 14.42 -14.27
CA THR A 68 -7.70 15.57 -13.72
C THR A 68 -6.88 16.86 -13.67
N GLY A 69 -5.56 16.77 -13.75
CA GLY A 69 -4.64 17.90 -13.55
C GLY A 69 -4.44 18.31 -12.09
N ILE A 70 -5.12 17.65 -11.15
CA ILE A 70 -5.03 17.98 -9.72
C ILE A 70 -3.68 17.53 -9.18
N THR A 71 -2.99 18.43 -8.48
CA THR A 71 -1.75 18.12 -7.77
C THR A 71 -2.04 17.85 -6.31
N TYR A 72 -1.83 16.60 -5.89
CA TYR A 72 -2.01 16.18 -4.50
C TYR A 72 -0.73 16.32 -3.68
N LEU A 73 0.43 16.15 -4.32
CA LEU A 73 1.74 16.16 -3.67
C LEU A 73 2.77 16.92 -4.51
N THR A 74 3.78 17.46 -3.84
CA THR A 74 5.00 17.94 -4.51
C THR A 74 5.83 16.77 -5.05
N PRO A 75 6.71 16.97 -6.06
CA PRO A 75 7.61 15.93 -6.56
C PRO A 75 8.47 15.29 -5.46
N ARG A 76 8.94 16.08 -4.49
CA ARG A 76 9.73 15.59 -3.35
C ARG A 76 8.91 14.71 -2.40
N GLN A 77 7.66 15.07 -2.10
CA GLN A 77 6.78 14.22 -1.30
C GLN A 77 6.46 12.91 -2.02
N THR A 78 6.19 12.97 -3.33
CA THR A 78 5.95 11.78 -4.15
C THR A 78 7.16 10.85 -4.14
N GLN A 79 8.37 11.39 -4.31
CA GLN A 79 9.60 10.60 -4.22
C GLN A 79 9.76 9.93 -2.86
N ARG A 80 9.44 10.63 -1.76
CA ARG A 80 9.48 10.05 -0.40
C ARG A 80 8.49 8.91 -0.23
N ILE A 81 7.27 9.05 -0.74
CA ILE A 81 6.26 7.98 -0.69
C ILE A 81 6.71 6.77 -1.50
N ASN A 82 7.18 6.97 -2.73
CA ASN A 82 7.70 5.87 -3.56
C ASN A 82 8.90 5.17 -2.89
N ALA A 83 9.78 5.91 -2.21
CA ALA A 83 10.88 5.32 -1.45
C ALA A 83 10.39 4.45 -0.29
N VAL A 84 9.37 4.90 0.47
CA VAL A 84 8.76 4.11 1.55
C VAL A 84 8.05 2.87 0.99
N MET A 85 7.36 2.99 -0.14
CA MET A 85 6.76 1.85 -0.83
C MET A 85 7.82 0.83 -1.27
N LEU A 86 8.95 1.28 -1.81
CA LEU A 86 10.03 0.38 -2.21
C LEU A 86 10.67 -0.34 -1.01
N THR A 87 10.86 0.36 0.11
CA THR A 87 11.65 -0.15 1.24
C THR A 87 10.85 -0.87 2.32
N CYS A 88 9.57 -0.51 2.50
CA CYS A 88 8.72 -1.03 3.58
C CYS A 88 7.33 -1.49 3.08
N GLY A 89 7.15 -1.60 1.75
CA GLY A 89 5.85 -1.82 1.14
C GLY A 89 5.25 -3.22 1.32
N HIS A 90 6.10 -4.22 1.53
CA HIS A 90 5.75 -5.65 1.52
C HIS A 90 6.11 -6.36 2.83
N TYR A 91 5.94 -5.65 3.95
CA TYR A 91 6.31 -6.14 5.29
C TYR A 91 7.78 -6.57 5.30
N ASP A 92 8.08 -7.73 5.90
CA ASP A 92 9.41 -8.31 5.99
C ASP A 92 9.94 -8.79 4.62
N ALA A 93 9.08 -8.88 3.59
CA ALA A 93 9.46 -9.28 2.24
C ALA A 93 9.79 -8.08 1.32
N SER A 94 9.91 -6.86 1.84
CA SER A 94 10.19 -5.67 1.00
C SER A 94 11.51 -5.76 0.24
N GLY A 95 12.55 -6.35 0.86
CA GLY A 95 13.83 -6.59 0.19
C GLY A 95 13.72 -7.61 -0.96
N GLU A 96 13.01 -8.72 -0.72
CA GLU A 96 12.78 -9.73 -1.75
C GLU A 96 11.94 -9.18 -2.90
N PHE A 97 10.88 -8.43 -2.60
CA PHE A 97 10.06 -7.78 -3.62
C PHE A 97 10.87 -6.76 -4.45
N ALA A 98 11.74 -5.97 -3.80
CA ALA A 98 12.65 -5.08 -4.51
C ALA A 98 13.61 -5.86 -5.42
N TYR A 99 14.14 -7.00 -4.98
CA TYR A 99 15.02 -7.83 -5.79
C TYR A 99 14.31 -8.47 -6.99
N GLN A 100 13.11 -9.03 -6.79
CA GLN A 100 12.41 -9.80 -7.82
C GLN A 100 11.59 -8.92 -8.78
N VAL A 101 11.03 -7.80 -8.29
CA VAL A 101 10.14 -6.91 -9.06
C VAL A 101 10.80 -5.55 -9.31
N GLY A 102 11.55 -5.00 -8.35
CA GLY A 102 12.29 -3.75 -8.57
C GLY A 102 11.42 -2.53 -8.80
N LEU A 103 10.20 -2.49 -8.23
CA LEU A 103 9.27 -1.37 -8.32
C LEU A 103 8.79 -0.93 -6.93
N PRO A 104 8.56 0.38 -6.69
CA PRO A 104 7.83 0.84 -5.52
C PRO A 104 6.45 0.17 -5.44
N GLY A 105 6.16 -0.57 -4.37
CA GLY A 105 4.85 -1.20 -4.22
C GLY A 105 4.33 -1.24 -2.80
N LYS A 106 3.06 -1.61 -2.64
CA LYS A 106 2.43 -1.81 -1.34
C LYS A 106 1.47 -2.98 -1.42
N SER A 107 1.62 -3.93 -0.49
CA SER A 107 0.69 -5.04 -0.32
C SER A 107 -0.37 -4.76 0.75
N GLY A 108 -1.49 -5.49 0.69
CA GLY A 108 -2.46 -5.57 1.76
C GLY A 108 -2.90 -7.01 1.99
N VAL A 109 -3.20 -7.36 3.24
CA VAL A 109 -3.68 -8.72 3.61
C VAL A 109 -5.03 -9.07 3.00
N GLY A 110 -5.73 -8.10 2.41
CA GLY A 110 -6.89 -8.36 1.53
C GLY A 110 -6.52 -8.98 0.18
N GLY A 111 -5.24 -9.20 -0.11
CA GLY A 111 -4.73 -9.84 -1.34
C GLY A 111 -4.37 -8.87 -2.47
N GLY A 112 -4.49 -7.56 -2.24
CA GLY A 112 -4.14 -6.53 -3.22
C GLY A 112 -2.66 -6.16 -3.14
N ILE A 113 -2.03 -5.94 -4.30
CA ILE A 113 -0.71 -5.31 -4.40
C ILE A 113 -0.81 -4.20 -5.44
N VAL A 114 -0.33 -3.00 -5.08
CA VAL A 114 -0.13 -1.91 -6.01
C VAL A 114 1.36 -1.67 -6.22
N ALA A 115 1.77 -1.42 -7.46
CA ALA A 115 3.12 -1.05 -7.85
C ALA A 115 3.09 0.21 -8.72
N VAL A 116 4.10 1.06 -8.60
CA VAL A 116 4.24 2.32 -9.35
C VAL A 116 5.45 2.21 -10.26
N VAL A 117 5.25 2.45 -11.55
CA VAL A 117 6.33 2.65 -12.51
C VAL A 117 6.48 4.16 -12.72
N PRO A 118 7.52 4.80 -12.15
CA PRO A 118 7.70 6.24 -12.26
C PRO A 118 7.67 6.72 -13.71
N LYS A 119 6.94 7.82 -13.94
CA LYS A 119 6.71 8.46 -15.24
C LYS A 119 5.95 7.63 -16.28
N GLN A 120 5.40 6.47 -15.91
CA GLN A 120 4.69 5.60 -16.86
C GLN A 120 3.29 5.22 -16.38
N MET A 121 3.16 4.49 -15.26
CA MET A 121 1.89 3.86 -14.89
C MET A 121 1.80 3.46 -13.41
N GLY A 122 0.57 3.23 -12.95
CA GLY A 122 0.29 2.47 -11.74
C GLY A 122 -0.30 1.10 -12.11
N ILE A 123 0.17 0.04 -11.44
CA ILE A 123 -0.21 -1.35 -11.69
C ILE A 123 -0.83 -1.91 -10.42
N THR A 124 -1.96 -2.60 -10.53
CA THR A 124 -2.57 -3.29 -9.40
C THR A 124 -2.89 -4.73 -9.78
N VAL A 125 -2.53 -5.65 -8.89
CA VAL A 125 -2.91 -7.06 -8.94
C VAL A 125 -3.70 -7.40 -7.68
N TRP A 126 -4.57 -8.40 -7.78
CA TRP A 126 -5.32 -8.90 -6.64
C TRP A 126 -5.51 -10.41 -6.72
N SER A 127 -5.15 -11.10 -5.65
CA SER A 127 -5.52 -12.50 -5.42
C SER A 127 -5.51 -12.77 -3.92
N PRO A 128 -6.56 -13.39 -3.35
CA PRO A 128 -6.71 -13.54 -1.90
C PRO A 128 -5.76 -14.58 -1.29
N GLY A 129 -5.16 -15.46 -2.10
CA GLY A 129 -4.19 -16.44 -1.61
C GLY A 129 -2.89 -15.77 -1.19
N LEU A 130 -2.62 -15.73 0.12
CA LEU A 130 -1.42 -15.12 0.69
C LEU A 130 -0.29 -16.14 0.90
N ASP A 131 0.94 -15.67 0.82
CA ASP A 131 2.13 -16.37 1.27
C ASP A 131 2.29 -16.28 2.81
N PRO A 132 3.28 -16.98 3.42
CA PRO A 132 3.52 -16.90 4.85
C PRO A 132 3.89 -15.51 5.39
N GLN A 133 4.30 -14.56 4.53
CA GLN A 133 4.60 -13.18 4.91
C GLN A 133 3.38 -12.25 4.79
N GLY A 134 2.24 -12.75 4.34
CA GLY A 134 0.99 -11.99 4.22
C GLY A 134 0.85 -11.19 2.93
N ASN A 135 1.68 -11.49 1.91
CA ASN A 135 1.58 -10.89 0.58
C ASN A 135 0.82 -11.82 -0.37
N SER A 136 0.16 -11.27 -1.39
CA SER A 136 -0.54 -12.09 -2.38
C SER A 136 0.46 -12.94 -3.17
N LEU A 137 0.37 -14.27 -3.06
CA LEU A 137 1.33 -15.19 -3.68
C LEU A 137 1.29 -15.09 -5.21
N VAL A 138 0.11 -15.27 -5.79
CA VAL A 138 -0.08 -15.18 -7.24
C VAL A 138 0.02 -13.74 -7.74
N GLY A 139 -0.40 -12.76 -6.92
CA GLY A 139 -0.24 -11.34 -7.25
C GLY A 139 1.23 -10.94 -7.41
N THR A 140 2.08 -11.33 -6.45
CA THR A 140 3.53 -11.09 -6.52
C THR A 140 4.11 -11.73 -7.77
N LYS A 141 3.77 -13.00 -8.03
CA LYS A 141 4.25 -13.70 -9.23
C LYS A 141 3.82 -13.04 -10.54
N ALA A 142 2.61 -12.47 -10.59
CA ALA A 142 2.15 -11.74 -11.77
C ALA A 142 2.99 -10.47 -12.02
N LEU A 143 3.39 -9.76 -10.96
CA LEU A 143 4.27 -8.59 -11.07
C LEU A 143 5.69 -8.97 -11.49
N GLU A 144 6.25 -10.05 -10.93
CA GLU A 144 7.54 -10.60 -11.39
C GLU A 144 7.51 -10.92 -12.89
N LEU A 145 6.46 -11.61 -13.36
CA LEU A 145 6.31 -11.96 -14.76
C LEU A 145 6.13 -10.74 -15.65
N PHE A 146 5.42 -9.71 -15.17
CA PHE A 146 5.28 -8.44 -15.89
C PHE A 146 6.65 -7.79 -16.11
N VAL A 147 7.47 -7.67 -15.05
CA VAL A 147 8.81 -7.07 -15.13
C VAL A 147 9.72 -7.89 -16.02
N ALA A 148 9.72 -9.22 -15.86
CA ALA A 148 10.52 -10.13 -16.69
C ALA A 148 10.17 -10.06 -18.18
N LYS A 149 8.90 -9.81 -18.52
CA LYS A 149 8.44 -9.71 -19.92
C LYS A 149 8.64 -8.32 -20.53
N THR A 150 8.62 -7.27 -19.72
CA THR A 150 8.65 -5.88 -20.21
C THR A 150 10.02 -5.22 -20.05
N GLY A 151 10.88 -5.75 -19.18
CA GLY A 151 12.15 -5.12 -18.79
C GLY A 151 11.97 -3.87 -17.91
N ILE A 152 10.76 -3.59 -17.43
CA ILE A 152 10.45 -2.39 -16.65
C ILE A 152 10.76 -2.66 -15.17
N SER A 153 11.98 -2.34 -14.77
CA SER A 153 12.44 -2.27 -13.38
C SER A 153 13.07 -0.90 -13.12
N ILE A 154 13.08 -0.43 -11.87
CA ILE A 154 13.87 0.75 -11.46
C ILE A 154 15.17 0.38 -10.74
N LEU A 155 15.42 -0.92 -10.56
CA LEU A 155 16.65 -1.51 -10.05
C LEU A 155 17.35 -2.35 -11.13
#